data_AF-A0A3Y9C5W1-F1
#
_entry.id   AF-A0A3Y9C5W1-F1
#
_cell.length_a   1.000
_cell.length_b   1.000
_cell.length_c   1.000
_cell.angle_alpha   90.00
_cell.angle_beta   90.00
_cell.angle_gamma   90.00
#
_symmetry.space_group_name_H-M   'P 1'
#
loop_
_entity.id
_entity.type
_entity.pdbx_description
1 polymer ?
#
loop_
_entity_poly.entity_id
_entity_poly.type
_entity_poly.pdbx_seq_one_letter_code
_entity_poly.pdbx_strand_id
1 'polypeptide(L)' 'MVETQGDTEWLAQEFDESSFNDRRLGRRFRELMKNFWKNIGSTIPFACQDWAGTKAA' A
#
# COMPACT_ATOMS: atom_id res chain seq x y z
N MET A 1 5.95 14.38 -8.07
CA MET A 1 6.55 14.00 -6.78
C MET A 1 7.41 12.78 -7.05
N VAL A 2 8.74 12.94 -7.00
CA VAL A 2 9.69 11.85 -7.27
C VAL A 2 9.73 10.99 -6.01
N GLU A 3 9.33 9.72 -6.08
CA GLU A 3 9.49 8.80 -4.94
C GLU A 3 10.99 8.61 -4.70
N THR A 4 11.43 8.94 -3.50
CA THR A 4 12.84 8.82 -3.11
C THR A 4 13.09 7.40 -2.64
N GLN A 5 14.26 6.84 -2.93
CA GLN A 5 14.60 5.45 -2.59
C GLN A 5 14.42 5.14 -1.09
N GLY A 6 14.67 6.13 -0.21
CA GLY A 6 14.44 6.01 1.24
C GLY A 6 12.98 5.87 1.66
N ASP A 7 12.03 6.44 0.90
CA ASP A 7 10.59 6.33 1.21
C ASP A 7 10.10 4.89 1.01
N THR A 8 10.62 4.24 -0.03
CA THR A 8 10.25 2.85 -0.37
C THR A 8 10.87 1.85 0.60
N GLU A 9 12.05 2.16 1.12
CA GLU A 9 12.80 1.33 2.08
C GLU A 9 12.18 1.40 3.47
N TRP A 10 11.79 2.59 3.94
CA TRP A 10 11.01 2.75 5.18
C TRP A 10 9.66 2.02 5.11
N LEU A 11 8.92 2.17 4.00
CA LEU A 11 7.66 1.45 3.78
C LEU A 11 7.85 -0.08 3.79
N ALA A 12 8.95 -0.58 3.19
CA ALA A 12 9.24 -2.01 3.17
C ALA A 12 9.50 -2.58 4.57
N GLN A 13 10.23 -1.83 5.42
CA GLN A 13 10.47 -2.20 6.81
C GLN A 13 9.16 -2.28 7.62
N GLU A 14 8.29 -1.28 7.49
CA GLU A 14 6.99 -1.26 8.17
C GLU A 14 6.10 -2.46 7.78
N PHE A 15 6.19 -2.89 6.52
CA PHE A 15 5.43 -4.06 6.04
C PHE A 15 6.03 -5.41 6.44
N ASP A 16 7.32 -5.47 6.78
CA ASP A 16 7.95 -6.69 7.26
C ASP A 16 7.58 -6.98 8.73
N GLU A 17 7.26 -5.95 9.50
CA GLU A 17 6.71 -6.08 10.86
C GLU A 17 5.24 -6.55 10.86
N SER A 18 4.54 -6.35 9.74
CA SER A 18 3.17 -6.83 9.53
C SER A 18 3.14 -8.31 9.15
N SER A 19 3.07 -9.20 10.15
CA SER A 19 2.96 -10.65 9.92
C SER A 19 1.55 -11.08 9.54
N PHE A 20 1.34 -11.39 8.27
CA PHE A 20 0.09 -11.98 7.78
C PHE A 20 0.20 -13.50 7.71
N ASN A 21 -0.76 -14.21 8.30
CA ASN A 21 -0.81 -15.68 8.25
C ASN A 21 -1.00 -16.20 6.80
N ASP A 22 -1.63 -15.40 5.94
CA ASP A 22 -1.72 -15.67 4.50
C ASP A 22 -0.81 -14.72 3.71
N ARG A 23 0.15 -15.30 2.97
CA ARG A 23 1.09 -14.57 2.11
C ARG A 23 0.41 -13.68 1.06
N ARG A 24 -0.79 -14.05 0.60
CA ARG A 24 -1.58 -13.27 -0.37
C ARG A 24 -2.06 -11.95 0.24
N LEU A 25 -2.42 -11.96 1.53
CA LEU A 25 -2.83 -10.76 2.25
C LEU A 25 -1.66 -9.80 2.42
N GLY A 26 -0.48 -10.32 2.78
CA GLY A 26 0.73 -9.50 2.88
C GLY A 26 1.11 -8.84 1.56
N ARG A 27 1.06 -9.59 0.44
CA ARG A 27 1.30 -8.99 -0.89
C ARG A 27 0.30 -7.88 -1.21
N ARG A 28 -0.98 -8.12 -0.97
CA ARG A 28 -2.05 -7.16 -1.27
C ARG A 28 -1.95 -5.90 -0.41
N PHE A 29 -1.62 -6.06 0.87
CA PHE A 29 -1.40 -4.94 1.79
C PHE A 29 -0.29 -4.02 1.30
N ARG A 30 0.84 -4.57 0.83
CA ARG A 30 1.94 -3.76 0.26
C ARG A 30 1.50 -2.98 -0.98
N GLU A 31 0.72 -3.61 -1.86
CA GLU A 31 0.18 -2.95 -3.07
C GLU A 31 -0.77 -1.81 -2.68
N LEU A 32 -1.65 -2.02 -1.69
CA LEU A 32 -2.59 -1.01 -1.19
C LEU A 32 -1.87 0.21 -0.59
N MET A 33 -0.89 -0.04 0.28
CA MET A 33 -0.19 1.03 0.98
C MET A 33 0.70 1.86 0.04
N LYS A 34 1.29 1.25 -1.00
CA LYS A 34 1.95 2.01 -2.08
C LYS A 34 0.99 2.95 -2.79
N ASN A 35 -0.22 2.48 -3.08
CA ASN A 35 -1.25 3.29 -3.72
C ASN A 35 -1.71 4.46 -2.82
N PHE A 36 -1.81 4.23 -1.51
CA PHE A 36 -2.13 5.28 -0.54
C PHE A 36 -1.02 6.30 -0.41
N TRP A 37 0.24 5.86 -0.35
CA TRP A 37 1.40 6.74 -0.27
C TRP A 37 1.49 7.69 -1.48
N LYS A 38 1.23 7.18 -2.68
CA LYS A 38 1.21 7.99 -3.92
C LYS A 38 0.06 8.99 -3.99
N ASN A 39 -1.02 8.74 -3.26
CA ASN A 39 -2.25 9.52 -3.32
C ASN A 39 -2.66 10.04 -1.93
N ILE A 40 -1.69 10.39 -1.09
CA ILE A 40 -1.95 10.93 0.25
C ILE A 40 -2.95 12.10 0.18
N GLY A 41 -3.94 12.08 1.06
CA GLY A 41 -5.02 13.07 1.11
C GLY A 41 -6.16 12.84 0.12
N SER A 42 -6.06 11.82 -0.73
CA SER A 42 -7.14 11.41 -1.62
C SER A 42 -8.09 10.42 -0.96
N THR A 43 -9.31 10.30 -1.49
CA THR A 43 -10.29 9.31 -1.01
C THR A 43 -9.81 7.89 -1.32
N ILE A 44 -10.23 6.90 -0.53
CA ILE A 44 -9.86 5.48 -0.72
C ILE A 44 -10.17 4.97 -2.15
N PRO A 45 -11.34 5.27 -2.76
CA PRO A 45 -11.59 4.88 -4.15
C PRO A 45 -10.60 5.51 -5.14
N PHE A 46 -10.23 6.78 -4.92
CA PHE A 46 -9.28 7.49 -5.78
C PHE A 46 -7.86 6.95 -5.63
N ALA A 47 -7.47 6.58 -4.41
CA ALA A 47 -6.15 6.02 -4.16
C ALA A 47 -6.02 4.59 -4.72
N CYS A 48 -7.07 3.76 -4.62
CA CYS A 48 -7.03 2.39 -5.14
C CYS A 48 -7.13 2.30 -6.66
N GLN A 49 -7.85 3.24 -7.31
CA GLN A 49 -8.11 3.31 -8.77
C GLN A 49 -8.74 2.05 -9.40
N ASP A 50 -9.04 1.03 -8.61
CA ASP A 50 -9.73 -0.18 -9.00
C ASP A 50 -10.91 -0.48 -8.05
N TRP A 51 -11.92 -1.17 -8.56
CA TRP A 51 -13.04 -1.59 -7.73
C TRP A 51 -12.59 -2.72 -6.77
N ALA A 52 -11.72 -3.62 -7.22
CA ALA A 52 -11.28 -4.76 -6.44
C ALA A 52 -10.45 -4.36 -5.20
N GLY A 53 -9.54 -3.40 -5.32
CA GLY A 53 -8.75 -2.83 -4.22
C GLY A 53 -9.58 -1.93 -3.32
N THR A 54 -10.45 -1.08 -3.87
CA THR A 54 -11.38 -0.25 -3.04
C THR A 54 -12.25 -1.12 -2.11
N LYS A 55 -12.72 -2.29 -2.57
CA LYS A 55 -13.55 -3.19 -1.76
C LYS A 55 -12.78 -4.03 -0.74
N ALA A 56 -11.46 -4.08 -0.83
CA ALA A 56 -10.63 -4.95 -0.02
C ALA A 56 -9.70 -4.23 0.96
N ALA A 57 -9.55 -2.92 0.78
CA ALA A 57 -9.13 -2.01 1.84
C ALA A 57 -10.21 -1.98 2.94
#